data_AF-A0A162YMZ6-F1
#
_entry.id   AF-A0A162YMZ6-F1
#
_cell.length_a   1.000
_cell.length_b   1.000
_cell.length_c   1.000
_cell.angle_alpha   90.00
_cell.angle_beta   90.00
_cell.angle_gamma   90.00
#
_symmetry.space_group_name_H-M   'P 1'
#
loop_
_entity.id
_entity.type
_entity.pdbx_description
1 polymer ?
#
loop_
_entity_poly.entity_id
_entity_poly.type
_entity_poly.pdbx_seq_one_letter_code
_entity_poly.pdbx_strand_id
1 'polypeptide(L)'
;MTSSPTSQQSLQDEIADLERRLCDAKAQLNPQQSVSAPPTVNNGAGPSSLIVPTSRLTNSSASALHALLLLSDSALPLGSFAFSSGLESYLAHHKLSPPSASQLPLFNTFLRLSLSTLASTALPYVLAGYRNPEEIETLDNDFDASTPCTVARRASIAQGRALLAVWDRSFRAQYQNSSDVAEVSGDKKAAIEALTAFSAALRASPHANAHLAPLWGLVTRILAVPLHEAAYLFLFSHARTVMSAAVRASVMGPYQAQALLASADLQDRIRGLVDEGWQRKVEDAGQSVPVMDLWVGRHEKLYSRIFNS
;
A
#
# COMPACT_ATOMS: atom_id res chain seq x y z
N MET A 1 -10.73 41.49 12.36
CA MET A 1 -10.62 40.70 13.59
C MET A 1 -9.15 40.34 13.78
N THR A 2 -8.42 41.16 14.52
CA THR A 2 -6.97 41.05 14.73
C THR A 2 -6.72 40.19 15.97
N SER A 3 -6.26 38.96 15.78
CA SER A 3 -5.83 38.07 16.86
C SER A 3 -4.58 38.65 17.53
N SER A 4 -4.64 38.78 18.86
CA SER A 4 -3.65 39.45 19.70
C SER A 4 -2.26 38.78 19.65
N PRO A 5 -1.16 39.54 19.49
CA PRO A 5 0.21 38.99 19.40
C PRO A 5 0.67 38.25 20.66
N THR A 6 0.01 38.48 21.80
CA THR A 6 0.30 37.85 23.10
C THR A 6 0.12 36.33 23.08
N SER A 7 -0.79 35.79 22.24
CA SER A 7 -1.03 34.36 22.17
C SER A 7 0.06 33.61 21.40
N GLN A 8 0.66 34.24 20.40
CA GLN A 8 1.67 33.59 19.55
C GLN A 8 3.01 33.50 20.28
N GLN A 9 3.35 34.50 21.08
CA GLN A 9 4.56 34.52 21.89
C GLN A 9 4.46 33.53 23.06
N SER A 10 3.29 33.43 23.70
CA SER A 10 3.04 32.39 24.73
C SER A 10 3.22 30.98 24.18
N LEU A 11 2.81 30.71 22.93
CA LEU A 11 2.98 29.41 22.29
C LEU A 11 4.46 29.15 21.94
N GLN A 12 5.21 30.18 21.56
CA GLN A 12 6.66 30.05 21.30
C GLN A 12 7.43 29.73 22.59
N ASP A 13 7.07 30.37 23.69
CA ASP A 13 7.68 30.09 25.00
C ASP A 13 7.34 28.67 25.50
N GLU A 14 6.11 28.20 25.25
CA GLU A 14 5.69 26.83 25.57
C GLU A 14 6.44 25.79 24.73
N ILE A 15 6.64 26.05 23.44
CA ILE A 15 7.44 25.17 22.56
C ILE A 15 8.89 25.10 23.07
N ALA A 16 9.50 26.23 23.44
CA ALA A 16 10.87 26.27 23.93
C ALA A 16 11.04 25.49 25.25
N ASP A 17 10.05 25.54 26.14
CA ASP A 17 10.06 24.75 27.38
C ASP A 17 9.94 23.24 27.10
N LEU A 18 9.04 22.85 26.19
CA LEU A 18 8.86 21.45 25.79
C LEU A 18 10.11 20.86 25.12
N GLU A 19 10.79 21.64 24.25
CA GLU A 19 12.05 21.22 23.63
C GLU A 19 13.15 21.00 24.67
N ARG A 20 13.24 21.88 25.68
CA ARG A 20 14.19 21.74 26.77
C ARG A 20 13.94 20.46 27.58
N ARG A 21 12.68 20.21 27.95
CA ARG A 21 12.28 19.00 28.68
C ARG A 21 12.55 17.72 27.88
N LEU A 22 12.36 17.77 26.57
CA LEU A 22 12.65 16.66 25.67
C LEU A 22 14.16 16.39 25.58
N CYS A 23 14.97 17.44 25.54
CA CYS A 23 16.44 17.32 25.57
C CYS A 23 16.90 16.67 26.88
N ASP A 24 16.38 17.12 28.02
CA ASP A 24 16.71 16.56 29.34
C ASP A 24 16.28 15.09 29.45
N ALA A 25 15.09 14.73 28.96
CA ALA A 25 14.61 13.36 28.93
C ALA A 25 15.48 12.46 28.03
N LYS A 26 15.93 12.97 26.87
CA LYS A 26 16.87 12.25 25.99
C LYS A 26 18.23 12.06 26.63
N ALA A 27 18.74 13.06 27.35
CA ALA A 27 19.99 12.95 28.09
C ALA A 27 19.92 11.89 29.20
N GLN A 28 18.77 11.76 29.87
CA GLN A 28 18.53 10.69 30.85
C GLN A 28 18.44 9.30 30.23
N LEU A 29 17.96 9.20 28.99
CA LEU A 29 17.85 7.94 28.25
C LEU A 29 19.19 7.47 27.65
N ASN A 30 20.18 8.36 27.53
CA ASN A 30 21.46 8.08 26.87
C ASN A 30 22.68 8.60 27.68
N PRO A 31 23.05 7.95 28.80
CA PRO A 31 24.15 8.39 29.66
C PRO A 31 25.56 8.32 29.03
N GLN A 32 25.71 7.91 27.75
CA GLN A 32 27.00 7.81 27.05
C GLN A 32 27.31 8.99 26.11
N GLN A 33 26.50 10.06 26.08
CA GLN A 33 26.84 11.29 25.35
C GLN A 33 26.93 12.49 26.30
N SER A 34 27.96 12.49 27.14
CA SER A 34 28.48 13.73 27.71
C SER A 34 29.99 13.64 27.84
N VAL A 35 30.71 14.46 27.08
CA VAL A 35 31.78 15.37 27.53
C VAL A 35 32.44 15.98 26.28
N SER A 36 32.21 17.27 26.03
CA SER A 36 33.29 18.21 25.69
C SER A 36 32.84 19.64 25.98
N ALA A 37 33.51 20.29 26.94
CA ALA A 37 33.37 21.71 27.28
C ALA A 37 34.12 22.60 26.25
N PRO A 38 33.92 23.94 26.25
CA PRO A 38 34.24 24.81 25.12
C PRO A 38 35.69 25.30 25.15
N PRO A 39 36.19 25.85 24.02
CA PRO A 39 36.90 27.12 24.16
C PRO A 39 36.68 28.15 23.04
N THR A 40 36.67 29.41 23.50
CA THR A 40 37.28 30.62 22.91
C THR A 40 36.81 31.20 21.57
N VAL A 41 36.31 32.43 21.73
CA VAL A 41 36.25 33.58 20.80
C VAL A 41 37.42 33.62 19.81
N ASN A 42 37.11 33.72 18.52
CA ASN A 42 37.98 34.41 17.56
C ASN A 42 37.13 35.14 16.50
N ASN A 43 37.30 36.47 16.46
CA ASN A 43 36.71 37.36 15.47
C ASN A 43 37.39 37.15 14.10
N GLY A 44 36.61 36.86 13.07
CA GLY A 44 37.08 36.84 11.68
C GLY A 44 35.89 36.84 10.72
N ALA A 45 35.69 37.98 10.04
CA ALA A 45 34.61 38.22 9.10
C ALA A 45 34.68 37.30 7.86
N GLY A 46 33.54 36.74 7.45
CA GLY A 46 33.33 36.00 6.20
C GLY A 46 31.84 35.74 5.98
N PRO A 47 31.34 35.80 4.73
CA PRO A 47 29.91 36.01 4.46
C PRO A 47 29.06 34.80 4.80
N SER A 48 27.90 35.07 5.40
CA SER A 48 26.84 34.13 5.76
C SER A 48 26.46 33.23 4.59
N SER A 49 26.90 31.98 4.61
CA SER A 49 26.27 30.91 3.83
C SER A 49 25.04 30.44 4.60
N LEU A 50 23.86 30.67 4.00
CA LEU A 50 22.58 30.13 4.44
C LEU A 50 22.71 28.61 4.56
N ILE A 51 22.79 28.11 5.80
CA ILE A 51 22.67 26.67 6.09
C ILE A 51 21.21 26.31 5.85
N VAL A 52 20.90 25.95 4.60
CA VAL A 52 19.69 25.18 4.28
C VAL A 52 19.86 23.82 4.95
N PRO A 53 18.96 23.37 5.83
CA PRO A 53 19.03 22.01 6.34
C PRO A 53 18.61 21.08 5.20
N THR A 54 19.56 20.63 4.40
CA THR A 54 19.36 19.55 3.45
C THR A 54 19.11 18.30 4.29
N SER A 55 17.83 17.96 4.48
CA SER A 55 17.42 16.72 5.16
C SER A 55 18.01 15.55 4.37
N ARG A 56 19.11 14.98 4.87
CA ARG A 56 19.64 13.72 4.36
C ARG A 56 18.56 12.68 4.59
N LEU A 57 17.90 12.23 3.53
CA LEU A 57 17.08 11.03 3.56
C LEU A 57 17.96 9.94 4.18
N THR A 58 17.52 9.38 5.29
CA THR A 58 18.21 8.23 5.88
C THR A 58 18.20 7.10 4.85
N ASN A 59 19.26 6.28 4.76
CA ASN A 59 19.36 5.21 3.75
C ASN A 59 18.13 4.28 3.75
N SER A 60 17.49 4.09 4.91
CA SER A 60 16.24 3.35 5.06
C SER A 60 15.04 4.02 4.35
N SER A 61 14.88 5.34 4.47
CA SER A 61 13.82 6.09 3.80
C SER A 61 13.99 6.10 2.27
N ALA A 62 15.23 6.20 1.79
CA ALA A 62 15.51 6.13 0.35
C ALA A 62 15.22 4.74 -0.25
N SER A 63 15.54 3.66 0.48
CA SER A 63 15.25 2.28 0.06
C SER A 63 13.75 2.01 0.01
N ALA A 64 12.99 2.44 1.03
CA ALA A 64 11.54 2.33 1.06
C ALA A 64 10.87 3.09 -0.10
N LEU A 65 11.34 4.31 -0.40
CA LEU A 65 10.84 5.08 -1.52
C LEU A 65 11.08 4.37 -2.86
N HIS A 66 12.26 3.79 -3.08
CA HIS A 66 12.55 3.07 -4.31
C HIS A 66 11.63 1.84 -4.48
N ALA A 67 11.41 1.08 -3.41
CA ALA A 67 10.47 -0.05 -3.42
C ALA A 67 9.03 0.40 -3.73
N LEU A 68 8.57 1.51 -3.13
CA LEU A 68 7.26 2.09 -3.44
C LEU A 68 7.13 2.46 -4.91
N LEU A 69 8.15 3.10 -5.49
CA LEU A 69 8.15 3.45 -6.91
C LEU A 69 8.03 2.21 -7.81
N LEU A 70 8.83 1.17 -7.54
CA LEU A 70 8.79 -0.09 -8.28
C LEU A 70 7.43 -0.78 -8.19
N LEU A 71 6.86 -0.86 -6.99
CA LEU A 71 5.55 -1.48 -6.76
C LEU A 71 4.39 -0.64 -7.32
N SER A 72 4.56 0.67 -7.42
CA SER A 72 3.57 1.59 -7.98
C SER A 72 3.54 1.62 -9.51
N ASP A 73 4.53 1.03 -10.17
CA ASP A 73 4.64 1.02 -11.62
C ASP A 73 3.44 0.29 -12.26
N SER A 74 2.77 0.97 -13.19
CA SER A 74 1.70 0.38 -14.00
C SER A 74 2.16 -0.80 -14.87
N ALA A 75 3.46 -0.88 -15.17
CA ALA A 75 4.08 -1.96 -15.94
C ALA A 75 4.55 -3.14 -15.06
N LEU A 76 4.36 -3.09 -13.74
CA LEU A 76 4.68 -4.21 -12.86
C LEU A 76 3.91 -5.46 -13.35
N PRO A 77 4.59 -6.59 -13.63
CA PRO A 77 4.01 -7.69 -14.41
C PRO A 77 3.13 -8.61 -13.56
N LEU A 78 2.17 -8.04 -12.83
CA LEU A 78 1.16 -8.77 -12.06
C LEU A 78 -0.04 -9.20 -12.91
N GLY A 79 -0.11 -8.75 -14.17
CA GLY A 79 -1.25 -9.00 -15.04
C GLY A 79 -2.50 -8.17 -14.71
N SER A 80 -2.42 -7.26 -13.73
CA SER A 80 -3.55 -6.44 -13.25
C SER A 80 -4.24 -5.63 -14.35
N PHE A 81 -3.53 -5.24 -15.40
CA PHE A 81 -4.11 -4.56 -16.56
C PHE A 81 -5.20 -5.39 -17.25
N ALA A 82 -5.13 -6.72 -17.22
CA ALA A 82 -6.14 -7.57 -17.86
C ALA A 82 -7.48 -7.58 -17.11
N PHE A 83 -7.53 -7.11 -15.86
CA PHE A 83 -8.69 -7.23 -14.98
C PHE A 83 -9.44 -5.89 -14.86
N SER A 84 -10.78 -5.94 -14.86
CA SER A 84 -11.65 -4.79 -14.60
C SER A 84 -12.28 -4.81 -13.20
N SER A 85 -12.00 -5.85 -12.42
CA SER A 85 -12.55 -6.09 -11.08
C SER A 85 -14.09 -6.00 -11.01
N GLY A 86 -14.79 -6.41 -12.09
CA GLY A 86 -16.25 -6.37 -12.19
C GLY A 86 -16.84 -5.09 -12.81
N LEU A 87 -16.02 -4.09 -13.16
CA LEU A 87 -16.51 -2.83 -13.75
C LEU A 87 -17.25 -3.06 -15.07
N GLU A 88 -16.73 -3.95 -15.94
CA GLU A 88 -17.36 -4.24 -17.23
C GLU A 88 -18.78 -4.83 -17.04
N SER A 89 -18.93 -5.76 -16.10
CA SER A 89 -20.24 -6.32 -15.74
C SER A 89 -21.16 -5.27 -15.12
N TYR A 90 -20.64 -4.46 -14.19
CA TYR A 90 -21.39 -3.39 -13.56
C TYR A 90 -21.99 -2.43 -14.59
N LEU A 91 -21.17 -1.93 -15.54
CA LEU A 91 -21.61 -1.02 -16.60
C LEU A 91 -22.63 -1.68 -17.54
N ALA A 92 -22.40 -2.95 -17.90
CA ALA A 92 -23.32 -3.70 -18.76
C ALA A 92 -24.72 -3.85 -18.14
N HIS A 93 -24.80 -3.91 -16.80
CA HIS A 93 -26.04 -4.01 -16.04
C HIS A 93 -26.69 -2.65 -15.68
N HIS A 94 -25.96 -1.54 -15.80
CA HIS A 94 -26.46 -0.19 -15.48
C HIS A 94 -26.47 0.72 -16.71
N LYS A 95 -26.95 0.20 -17.85
CA LYS A 95 -27.04 0.99 -19.09
C LYS A 95 -27.91 2.23 -18.87
N LEU A 96 -27.31 3.40 -19.13
CA LEU A 96 -28.00 4.68 -19.03
C LEU A 96 -28.91 4.91 -20.23
N SER A 97 -29.98 5.68 -20.01
CA SER A 97 -30.85 6.21 -21.05
C SER A 97 -30.95 7.73 -20.88
N PRO A 98 -30.61 8.55 -21.88
CA PRO A 98 -30.18 8.19 -23.24
C PRO A 98 -28.74 7.60 -23.29
N PRO A 99 -28.36 6.89 -24.37
CA PRO A 99 -27.03 6.28 -24.52
C PRO A 99 -25.86 7.26 -24.50
N SER A 100 -26.12 8.55 -24.71
CA SER A 100 -25.13 9.63 -24.68
C SER A 100 -24.83 10.15 -23.26
N ALA A 101 -25.55 9.68 -22.25
CA ALA A 101 -25.34 10.11 -20.87
C ALA A 101 -23.96 9.69 -20.36
N SER A 102 -23.32 10.58 -19.59
CA SER A 102 -22.00 10.30 -19.00
C SER A 102 -22.08 9.13 -18.02
N GLN A 103 -21.19 8.15 -18.18
CA GLN A 103 -21.04 7.02 -17.27
C GLN A 103 -20.18 7.34 -16.04
N LEU A 104 -19.64 8.56 -15.93
CA LEU A 104 -18.76 8.98 -14.85
C LEU A 104 -19.39 8.85 -13.44
N PRO A 105 -20.69 9.19 -13.20
CA PRO A 105 -21.32 9.00 -11.89
C PRO A 105 -21.44 7.52 -11.49
N LEU A 106 -21.70 6.64 -12.46
CA LEU A 106 -21.72 5.19 -12.24
C LEU A 106 -20.32 4.70 -11.86
N PHE A 107 -19.29 5.14 -12.57
CA PHE A 107 -17.91 4.81 -12.24
C PHE A 107 -17.52 5.28 -10.84
N ASN A 108 -17.83 6.52 -10.45
CA ASN A 108 -17.51 7.03 -9.12
C ASN A 108 -18.20 6.22 -8.01
N THR A 109 -19.42 5.75 -8.27
CA THR A 109 -20.12 4.84 -7.36
C THR A 109 -19.43 3.49 -7.29
N PHE A 110 -19.12 2.89 -8.44
CA PHE A 110 -18.41 1.62 -8.52
C PHE A 110 -17.05 1.67 -7.83
N LEU A 111 -16.23 2.70 -8.08
CA LEU A 111 -14.89 2.84 -7.48
C LEU A 111 -14.97 2.87 -5.95
N ARG A 112 -15.94 3.62 -5.40
CA ARG A 112 -16.18 3.68 -3.95
C ARG A 112 -16.59 2.33 -3.37
N LEU A 113 -17.49 1.60 -4.04
CA LEU A 113 -17.91 0.27 -3.59
C LEU A 113 -16.77 -0.74 -3.70
N SER A 114 -16.04 -0.71 -4.82
CA SER A 114 -14.92 -1.61 -5.10
C SER A 114 -13.77 -1.44 -4.10
N LEU A 115 -13.41 -0.20 -3.75
CA LEU A 115 -12.42 0.07 -2.72
C LEU A 115 -12.90 -0.35 -1.33
N SER A 116 -14.16 -0.11 -1.00
CA SER A 116 -14.74 -0.54 0.28
C SER A 116 -14.73 -2.07 0.42
N THR A 117 -15.09 -2.79 -0.64
CA THR A 117 -15.03 -4.25 -0.68
C THR A 117 -13.61 -4.74 -0.51
N LEU A 118 -12.65 -4.21 -1.27
CA LEU A 118 -11.25 -4.65 -1.18
C LEU A 118 -10.66 -4.36 0.21
N ALA A 119 -10.99 -3.21 0.80
CA ALA A 119 -10.56 -2.86 2.15
C ALA A 119 -11.20 -3.73 3.23
N SER A 120 -12.45 -4.18 3.06
CA SER A 120 -13.10 -5.04 4.04
C SER A 120 -12.70 -6.52 3.93
N THR A 121 -12.33 -6.99 2.74
CA THR A 121 -11.99 -8.41 2.50
C THR A 121 -10.49 -8.70 2.50
N ALA A 122 -9.68 -7.86 1.84
CA ALA A 122 -8.29 -8.19 1.55
C ALA A 122 -7.28 -7.40 2.38
N LEU A 123 -7.59 -6.16 2.77
CA LEU A 123 -6.67 -5.36 3.58
C LEU A 123 -6.29 -6.02 4.91
N PRO A 124 -7.20 -6.68 5.68
CA PRO A 124 -6.81 -7.38 6.91
C PRO A 124 -5.71 -8.43 6.67
N TYR A 125 -5.75 -9.11 5.53
CA TYR A 125 -4.74 -10.10 5.14
C TYR A 125 -3.42 -9.47 4.69
N VAL A 126 -3.45 -8.29 4.07
CA VAL A 126 -2.24 -7.50 3.81
C VAL A 126 -1.57 -7.11 5.14
N LEU A 127 -2.34 -6.61 6.09
CA LEU A 127 -1.82 -6.20 7.39
C LEU A 127 -1.29 -7.40 8.18
N ALA A 128 -2.01 -8.53 8.18
CA ALA A 128 -1.60 -9.75 8.85
C ALA A 128 -0.34 -10.35 8.22
N GLY A 129 -0.27 -10.48 6.89
CA GLY A 129 0.91 -11.00 6.19
C GLY A 129 2.15 -10.13 6.37
N TYR A 130 1.97 -8.82 6.57
CA TYR A 130 3.06 -7.94 6.98
C TYR A 130 3.43 -8.12 8.45
N ARG A 131 2.48 -8.23 9.38
CA ARG A 131 2.76 -8.30 10.83
C ARG A 131 3.34 -9.66 11.25
N ASN A 132 2.80 -10.75 10.69
CA ASN A 132 3.13 -12.14 11.03
C ASN A 132 3.54 -12.94 9.77
N PRO A 133 4.73 -12.71 9.20
CA PRO A 133 5.24 -13.43 8.03
C PRO A 133 5.16 -14.95 8.11
N GLU A 134 5.37 -15.50 9.30
CA GLU A 134 5.36 -16.93 9.60
C GLU A 134 3.99 -17.59 9.40
N GLU A 135 2.90 -16.81 9.45
CA GLU A 135 1.53 -17.30 9.28
C GLU A 135 1.10 -17.32 7.79
N ILE A 136 1.99 -16.98 6.85
CA ILE A 136 1.65 -16.78 5.43
C ILE A 136 0.87 -17.96 4.81
N GLU A 137 1.20 -19.21 5.15
CA GLU A 137 0.50 -20.38 4.64
C GLU A 137 -0.94 -20.49 5.17
N THR A 138 -1.14 -20.15 6.46
CA THR A 138 -2.47 -20.12 7.08
C THR A 138 -3.30 -18.98 6.50
N LEU A 139 -2.70 -17.79 6.37
CA LEU A 139 -3.34 -16.61 5.78
C LEU A 139 -3.73 -16.85 4.31
N ASP A 140 -2.90 -17.55 3.53
CA ASP A 140 -3.19 -17.93 2.15
C ASP A 140 -4.41 -18.86 2.06
N ASN A 141 -4.44 -19.89 2.90
CA ASN A 141 -5.56 -20.85 2.98
C ASN A 141 -6.86 -20.18 3.43
N ASP A 142 -6.81 -19.35 4.47
CA ASP A 142 -7.98 -18.64 5.00
C ASP A 142 -8.52 -17.63 4.00
N PHE A 143 -7.65 -16.95 3.26
CA PHE A 143 -8.07 -16.05 2.19
C PHE A 143 -8.71 -16.78 1.01
N ASP A 144 -8.22 -17.97 0.64
CA ASP A 144 -8.88 -18.81 -0.38
C ASP A 144 -10.29 -19.20 0.06
N ALA A 145 -10.41 -19.69 1.31
CA ALA A 145 -11.68 -20.13 1.88
C ALA A 145 -12.71 -18.99 2.02
N SER A 146 -12.25 -17.77 2.30
CA SER A 146 -13.10 -16.58 2.44
C SER A 146 -13.37 -15.84 1.12
N THR A 147 -12.87 -16.33 -0.02
CA THR A 147 -13.12 -15.77 -1.35
C THR A 147 -14.06 -16.66 -2.18
N PRO A 148 -15.39 -16.64 -1.94
CA PRO A 148 -16.33 -17.54 -2.60
C PRO A 148 -16.47 -17.28 -4.10
N CYS A 149 -16.24 -16.04 -4.55
CA CYS A 149 -16.29 -15.69 -5.96
C CYS A 149 -15.09 -16.30 -6.71
N THR A 150 -15.34 -17.34 -7.49
CA THR A 150 -14.30 -18.11 -8.23
C THR A 150 -13.46 -17.23 -9.15
N VAL A 151 -14.08 -16.22 -9.75
CA VAL A 151 -13.43 -15.25 -10.63
C VAL A 151 -12.43 -14.39 -9.85
N ALA A 152 -12.88 -13.77 -8.74
CA ALA A 152 -12.02 -12.99 -7.85
C ALA A 152 -10.88 -13.84 -7.27
N ARG A 153 -11.19 -15.08 -6.87
CA ARG A 153 -10.23 -16.04 -6.33
C ARG A 153 -9.10 -16.33 -7.32
N ARG A 154 -9.44 -16.70 -8.56
CA ARG A 154 -8.43 -16.95 -9.61
C ARG A 154 -7.62 -15.69 -9.94
N ALA A 155 -8.24 -14.51 -9.97
CA ALA A 155 -7.54 -13.25 -10.20
C ALA A 155 -6.49 -12.99 -9.11
N SER A 156 -6.88 -13.15 -7.84
CA SER A 156 -5.96 -13.02 -6.69
C SER A 156 -4.80 -14.01 -6.75
N ILE A 157 -5.07 -15.27 -7.10
CA ILE A 157 -4.04 -16.32 -7.25
C ILE A 157 -3.07 -15.98 -8.39
N ALA A 158 -3.60 -15.57 -9.54
CA ALA A 158 -2.78 -15.20 -10.69
C ALA A 158 -1.85 -14.02 -10.36
N GLN A 159 -2.38 -12.98 -9.70
CA GLN A 159 -1.60 -11.81 -9.30
C GLN A 159 -0.57 -12.13 -8.21
N GLY A 160 -0.91 -12.94 -7.20
CA GLY A 160 0.03 -13.32 -6.15
C GLY A 160 1.16 -14.22 -6.66
N ARG A 161 0.86 -15.18 -7.54
CA ARG A 161 1.89 -15.98 -8.23
C ARG A 161 2.79 -15.11 -9.12
N ALA A 162 2.23 -14.11 -9.78
CA ALA A 162 3.02 -13.16 -10.55
C ALA A 162 3.92 -12.30 -9.64
N LEU A 163 3.45 -11.89 -8.46
CA LEU A 163 4.26 -11.17 -7.48
C LEU A 163 5.43 -12.03 -6.97
N LEU A 164 5.20 -13.32 -6.70
CA LEU A 164 6.27 -14.27 -6.38
C LEU A 164 7.30 -14.38 -7.51
N ALA A 165 6.85 -14.46 -8.76
CA ALA A 165 7.75 -14.51 -9.91
C ALA A 165 8.60 -13.23 -10.04
N VAL A 166 8.03 -12.05 -9.75
CA VAL A 166 8.78 -10.79 -9.69
C VAL A 166 9.80 -10.83 -8.56
N TRP A 167 9.41 -11.30 -7.37
CA TRP A 167 10.33 -11.47 -6.25
C TRP A 167 11.53 -12.34 -6.65
N ASP A 168 11.28 -13.54 -7.17
CA ASP A 168 12.33 -14.50 -7.51
C ASP A 168 13.28 -13.99 -8.60
N ARG A 169 12.75 -13.28 -9.61
CA ARG A 169 13.51 -12.85 -10.78
C ARG A 169 14.17 -11.49 -10.65
N SER A 170 13.64 -10.60 -9.82
CA SER A 170 14.04 -9.19 -9.79
C SER A 170 14.52 -8.71 -8.43
N PHE A 171 13.87 -9.12 -7.34
CA PHE A 171 14.19 -8.60 -6.01
C PHE A 171 15.18 -9.50 -5.26
N ARG A 172 14.98 -10.81 -5.27
CA ARG A 172 15.67 -11.78 -4.39
C ARG A 172 17.19 -11.56 -4.26
N ALA A 173 17.91 -11.40 -5.37
CA ALA A 173 19.37 -11.26 -5.38
C ALA A 173 19.86 -10.04 -4.57
N GLN A 174 19.17 -8.91 -4.66
CA GLN A 174 19.55 -7.67 -3.95
C GLN A 174 19.39 -7.81 -2.43
N TYR A 175 18.38 -8.59 -2.03
CA TYR A 175 18.00 -8.77 -0.63
C TYR A 175 18.75 -9.94 0.03
N GLN A 176 19.26 -10.90 -0.74
CA GLN A 176 20.16 -11.96 -0.25
C GLN A 176 21.61 -11.48 -0.08
N ASN A 177 22.11 -10.62 -0.96
CA ASN A 177 23.48 -10.09 -0.86
C ASN A 177 23.64 -9.07 0.28
N SER A 178 22.53 -8.45 0.70
CA SER A 178 22.53 -7.51 1.83
C SER A 178 22.64 -8.21 3.20
N SER A 179 22.50 -9.54 3.27
CA SER A 179 22.59 -10.33 4.51
C SER A 179 24.00 -10.39 5.09
N ASP A 180 25.03 -10.06 4.31
CA ASP A 180 26.45 -10.10 4.72
C ASP A 180 26.91 -8.80 5.41
N VAL A 181 26.07 -7.76 5.44
CA VAL A 181 26.33 -6.53 6.20
C VAL A 181 25.54 -6.60 7.50
N ALA A 182 26.23 -6.58 8.64
CA ALA A 182 25.79 -6.95 9.98
C ALA A 182 24.59 -6.19 10.60
N GLU A 183 23.78 -5.47 9.82
CA GLU A 183 22.64 -4.65 10.28
C GLU A 183 21.31 -4.97 9.58
N VAL A 184 21.15 -6.16 8.97
CA VAL A 184 19.80 -6.59 8.57
C VAL A 184 19.01 -6.91 9.83
N SER A 185 18.06 -6.05 10.19
CA SER A 185 17.11 -6.27 11.30
C SER A 185 16.56 -7.71 11.24
N GLY A 186 16.58 -8.43 12.37
CA GLY A 186 16.16 -9.83 12.45
C GLY A 186 14.76 -10.06 11.86
N ASP A 187 13.89 -9.05 11.94
CA ASP A 187 12.54 -9.04 11.38
C ASP A 187 12.49 -9.23 9.86
N LYS A 188 13.50 -8.72 9.13
CA LYS A 188 13.58 -8.82 7.68
C LYS A 188 14.08 -10.20 7.24
N LYS A 189 15.01 -10.78 8.00
CA LYS A 189 15.50 -12.14 7.76
C LYS A 189 14.39 -13.17 7.94
N ALA A 190 13.62 -13.07 9.04
CA ALA A 190 12.47 -13.94 9.29
C ALA A 190 11.44 -13.89 8.15
N ALA A 191 11.16 -12.70 7.60
CA ALA A 191 10.25 -12.54 6.48
C ALA A 191 10.75 -13.21 5.18
N ILE A 192 12.06 -13.13 4.89
CA ILE A 192 12.68 -13.82 3.74
C ILE A 192 12.62 -15.34 3.92
N GLU A 193 12.87 -15.83 5.13
CA GLU A 193 12.77 -17.26 5.47
C GLU A 193 11.34 -17.76 5.31
N ALA A 194 10.35 -17.02 5.80
CA ALA A 194 8.94 -17.35 5.64
C ALA A 194 8.52 -17.41 4.16
N LEU A 195 8.92 -16.42 3.35
CA LEU A 195 8.63 -16.42 1.91
C LEU A 195 9.30 -17.61 1.20
N THR A 196 10.53 -17.95 1.60
CA THR A 196 11.28 -19.09 1.05
C THR A 196 10.61 -20.42 1.40
N ALA A 197 10.18 -20.59 2.65
CA ALA A 197 9.43 -21.75 3.11
C ALA A 197 8.10 -21.89 2.37
N PHE A 198 7.33 -20.80 2.26
CA PHE A 198 6.07 -20.79 1.51
C PHE A 198 6.27 -21.13 0.03
N SER A 199 7.33 -20.61 -0.59
CA SER A 199 7.70 -20.94 -1.97
C SER A 199 8.05 -22.43 -2.16
N ALA A 200 8.60 -23.07 -1.12
CA ALA A 200 8.83 -24.51 -1.13
C ALA A 200 7.52 -25.30 -0.94
N ALA A 201 6.64 -24.85 -0.03
CA ALA A 201 5.32 -25.43 0.21
C ALA A 201 4.45 -25.41 -1.07
N LEU A 202 4.48 -24.31 -1.83
CA LEU A 202 3.79 -24.19 -3.13
C LEU A 202 4.19 -25.24 -4.17
N ARG A 203 5.41 -25.80 -4.08
CA ARG A 203 5.87 -26.86 -4.99
C ARG A 203 5.54 -28.26 -4.47
N ALA A 204 5.39 -28.40 -3.15
CA ALA A 204 5.18 -29.69 -2.48
C ALA A 204 3.68 -29.99 -2.23
N SER A 205 2.87 -28.96 -2.01
CA SER A 205 1.46 -29.06 -1.65
C SER A 205 0.56 -28.48 -2.74
N PRO A 206 -0.51 -29.20 -3.15
CA PRO A 206 -1.51 -28.67 -4.08
C PRO A 206 -2.45 -27.65 -3.42
N HIS A 207 -2.40 -27.48 -2.09
CA HIS A 207 -3.33 -26.64 -1.32
C HIS A 207 -2.87 -25.18 -1.19
N ALA A 208 -1.59 -24.89 -1.45
CA ALA A 208 -1.07 -23.53 -1.42
C ALA A 208 -1.36 -22.83 -2.76
N ASN A 209 -1.95 -21.64 -2.68
CA ASN A 209 -2.52 -20.93 -3.82
C ASN A 209 -1.66 -19.74 -4.24
N ALA A 210 -1.06 -19.04 -3.27
CA ALA A 210 -0.33 -17.78 -3.46
C ALA A 210 -1.25 -16.61 -3.85
N HIS A 211 -2.16 -16.25 -2.96
CA HIS A 211 -3.02 -15.08 -3.04
C HIS A 211 -2.24 -13.78 -2.88
N LEU A 212 -2.64 -12.77 -3.65
CA LEU A 212 -1.99 -11.46 -3.65
C LEU A 212 -1.97 -10.79 -2.28
N ALA A 213 -3.07 -10.79 -1.53
CA ALA A 213 -3.20 -9.97 -0.32
C ALA A 213 -2.20 -10.36 0.80
N PRO A 214 -2.17 -11.62 1.29
CA PRO A 214 -1.14 -12.03 2.26
C PRO A 214 0.29 -11.82 1.74
N LEU A 215 0.54 -12.18 0.47
CA LEU A 215 1.87 -12.05 -0.14
C LEU A 215 2.31 -10.60 -0.31
N TRP A 216 1.40 -9.68 -0.60
CA TRP A 216 1.71 -8.26 -0.71
C TRP A 216 2.25 -7.72 0.62
N GLY A 217 1.60 -8.05 1.73
CA GLY A 217 2.06 -7.71 3.08
C GLY A 217 3.45 -8.26 3.36
N LEU A 218 3.66 -9.55 3.08
CA LEU A 218 4.95 -10.20 3.28
C LEU A 218 6.08 -9.58 2.44
N VAL A 219 5.85 -9.41 1.13
CA VAL A 219 6.85 -8.84 0.21
C VAL A 219 7.17 -7.40 0.57
N THR A 220 6.17 -6.57 0.89
CA THR A 220 6.41 -5.17 1.28
C THR A 220 7.20 -5.06 2.59
N ARG A 221 7.01 -5.98 3.55
CA ARG A 221 7.88 -6.07 4.75
C ARG A 221 9.33 -6.35 4.37
N ILE A 222 9.57 -7.30 3.46
CA ILE A 222 10.92 -7.63 3.01
C ILE A 222 11.58 -6.44 2.30
N LEU A 223 10.80 -5.71 1.50
CA LEU A 223 11.24 -4.50 0.80
C LEU A 223 11.39 -3.28 1.74
N ALA A 224 11.16 -3.44 3.05
CA ALA A 224 11.22 -2.38 4.06
C ALA A 224 10.31 -1.18 3.74
N VAL A 225 9.19 -1.42 3.06
CA VAL A 225 8.13 -0.43 2.87
C VAL A 225 7.35 -0.34 4.18
N PRO A 226 7.18 0.85 4.80
CA PRO A 226 6.45 0.92 6.04
C PRO A 226 4.98 0.50 5.84
N LEU A 227 4.41 -0.15 6.86
CA LEU A 227 3.14 -0.87 6.76
C LEU A 227 1.98 0.00 6.26
N HIS A 228 1.92 1.26 6.71
CA HIS A 228 0.85 2.17 6.31
C HIS A 228 0.92 2.48 4.81
N GLU A 229 2.12 2.70 4.28
CA GLU A 229 2.39 2.94 2.87
C GLU A 229 2.15 1.68 2.03
N ALA A 230 2.48 0.49 2.55
CA ALA A 230 2.17 -0.78 1.91
C ALA A 230 0.65 -1.01 1.77
N ALA A 231 -0.12 -0.72 2.82
CA ALA A 231 -1.58 -0.78 2.84
C ALA A 231 -2.21 0.25 1.88
N TYR A 232 -1.74 1.50 1.94
CA TYR A 232 -2.19 2.55 1.03
C TYR A 232 -1.91 2.19 -0.43
N LEU A 233 -0.70 1.71 -0.74
CA LEU A 233 -0.31 1.36 -2.10
C LEU A 233 -1.11 0.16 -2.65
N PHE A 234 -1.47 -0.79 -1.79
CA PHE A 234 -2.35 -1.91 -2.16
C PHE A 234 -3.70 -1.41 -2.69
N LEU A 235 -4.40 -0.58 -1.92
CA LEU A 235 -5.69 0.01 -2.31
C LEU A 235 -5.55 0.97 -3.49
N PHE A 236 -4.49 1.79 -3.52
CA PHE A 236 -4.24 2.71 -4.62
C PHE A 236 -3.96 1.98 -5.93
N SER A 237 -3.25 0.85 -5.90
CA SER A 237 -3.00 0.03 -7.09
C SER A 237 -4.28 -0.56 -7.66
N HIS A 238 -5.23 -0.95 -6.80
CA HIS A 238 -6.57 -1.35 -7.25
C HIS A 238 -7.34 -0.20 -7.91
N ALA A 239 -7.36 0.98 -7.29
CA ALA A 239 -7.98 2.17 -7.89
C ALA A 239 -7.38 2.48 -9.27
N ARG A 240 -6.05 2.40 -9.41
CA ARG A 240 -5.33 2.58 -10.68
C ARG A 240 -5.76 1.57 -11.74
N THR A 241 -5.89 0.30 -11.38
CA THR A 241 -6.36 -0.77 -12.28
C THR A 241 -7.80 -0.52 -12.73
N VAL A 242 -8.70 -0.18 -11.81
CA VAL A 242 -10.11 0.13 -12.12
C VAL A 242 -10.21 1.37 -13.02
N MET A 243 -9.39 2.39 -12.78
CA MET A 243 -9.31 3.59 -13.62
C MET A 243 -8.81 3.26 -15.05
N SER A 244 -7.78 2.44 -15.16
CA SER A 244 -7.26 1.96 -16.45
C SER A 244 -8.32 1.17 -17.22
N ALA A 245 -9.12 0.34 -16.53
CA ALA A 245 -10.24 -0.35 -17.13
C ALA A 245 -11.33 0.61 -17.62
N ALA A 246 -11.66 1.66 -16.85
CA ALA A 246 -12.63 2.67 -17.24
C ALA A 246 -12.22 3.46 -18.49
N VAL A 247 -10.94 3.81 -18.62
CA VAL A 247 -10.41 4.47 -19.83
C VAL A 247 -10.58 3.57 -21.06
N ARG A 248 -10.23 2.30 -20.93
CA ARG A 248 -10.36 1.31 -22.02
C ARG A 248 -11.81 0.98 -22.37
N ALA A 249 -12.71 1.05 -21.40
CA ALA A 249 -14.15 0.93 -21.61
C ALA A 249 -14.80 2.23 -22.11
N SER A 250 -14.01 3.27 -22.41
CA SER A 250 -14.46 4.58 -22.89
C SER A 250 -15.42 5.31 -21.93
N VAL A 251 -15.36 5.00 -20.65
CA VAL A 251 -16.12 5.69 -19.58
C VAL A 251 -15.60 7.12 -19.39
N MET A 252 -14.28 7.28 -19.49
CA MET A 252 -13.57 8.56 -19.31
C MET A 252 -12.27 8.61 -20.11
N GLY A 253 -11.73 9.81 -20.31
CA GLY A 253 -10.43 10.01 -20.97
C GLY A 253 -9.22 9.83 -20.03
N PRO A 254 -8.00 9.66 -20.57
CA PRO A 254 -6.79 9.45 -19.77
C PRO A 254 -6.46 10.62 -18.83
N TYR A 255 -6.71 11.87 -19.25
CA TYR A 255 -6.51 13.03 -18.39
C TYR A 255 -7.52 13.10 -17.24
N GLN A 256 -8.78 12.69 -17.47
CA GLN A 256 -9.80 12.61 -16.41
C GLN A 256 -9.44 11.52 -15.40
N ALA A 257 -8.95 10.37 -15.88
CA ALA A 257 -8.43 9.30 -15.03
C ALA A 257 -7.27 9.79 -14.13
N GLN A 258 -6.30 10.51 -14.69
CA GLN A 258 -5.20 11.09 -13.92
C GLN A 258 -5.69 12.15 -12.93
N ALA A 259 -6.63 13.01 -13.31
CA ALA A 259 -7.22 14.00 -12.40
C ALA A 259 -7.92 13.33 -11.20
N LEU A 260 -8.63 12.21 -11.42
CA LEU A 260 -9.25 11.45 -10.33
C LEU A 260 -8.20 10.75 -9.46
N LEU A 261 -7.14 10.18 -10.04
CA LEU A 261 -6.04 9.58 -9.28
C LEU A 261 -5.29 10.61 -8.41
N ALA A 262 -5.18 11.85 -8.88
CA ALA A 262 -4.56 12.97 -8.17
C ALA A 262 -5.51 13.69 -7.20
N SER A 263 -6.79 13.30 -7.13
CA SER A 263 -7.79 14.00 -6.33
C SER A 263 -7.58 13.79 -4.82
N ALA A 264 -7.80 14.85 -4.04
CA ALA A 264 -7.82 14.78 -2.59
C ALA A 264 -8.90 13.81 -2.09
N ASP A 265 -10.07 13.78 -2.74
CA ASP A 265 -11.16 12.86 -2.40
C ASP A 265 -10.74 11.39 -2.44
N LEU A 266 -9.98 10.97 -3.47
CA LEU A 266 -9.49 9.60 -3.55
C LEU A 266 -8.43 9.33 -2.48
N GLN A 267 -7.52 10.28 -2.28
CA GLN A 267 -6.45 10.18 -1.28
C GLN A 267 -7.03 10.01 0.14
N ASP A 268 -7.98 10.86 0.52
CA ASP A 268 -8.64 10.83 1.82
C ASP A 268 -9.50 9.59 1.97
N ARG A 269 -10.15 9.13 0.89
CA ARG A 269 -10.91 7.87 0.92
C ARG A 269 -10.01 6.67 1.17
N ILE A 270 -8.85 6.58 0.52
CA ILE A 270 -7.93 5.46 0.74
C ILE A 270 -7.37 5.51 2.16
N ARG A 271 -6.97 6.69 2.64
CA ARG A 271 -6.52 6.86 4.04
C ARG A 271 -7.58 6.41 5.04
N GLY A 272 -8.81 6.89 4.89
CA GLY A 272 -9.91 6.49 5.77
C GLY A 272 -10.14 4.99 5.78
N LEU A 273 -10.07 4.32 4.62
CA LEU A 273 -10.19 2.86 4.55
C LEU A 273 -9.03 2.12 5.21
N VAL A 274 -7.80 2.66 5.13
CA VAL A 274 -6.64 2.11 5.85
C VAL A 274 -6.84 2.25 7.36
N ASP A 275 -7.27 3.43 7.82
CA ASP A 275 -7.52 3.70 9.25
C ASP A 275 -8.64 2.82 9.80
N GLU A 276 -9.75 2.69 9.08
CA GLU A 276 -10.89 1.82 9.43
C GLU A 276 -10.49 0.33 9.50
N GLY A 277 -9.58 -0.09 8.63
CA GLY A 277 -9.09 -1.48 8.57
C GLY A 277 -7.92 -1.77 9.50
N TRP A 278 -7.30 -0.76 10.12
CA TRP A 278 -5.98 -0.88 10.75
C TRP A 278 -5.88 -1.94 11.86
N GLN A 279 -6.95 -2.07 12.63
CA GLN A 279 -7.08 -3.03 13.74
C GLN A 279 -8.05 -4.17 13.44
N ARG A 280 -8.60 -4.24 12.21
CA ARG A 280 -9.51 -5.31 11.81
C ARG A 280 -8.71 -6.59 11.64
N LYS A 281 -9.15 -7.66 12.28
CA LYS A 281 -8.49 -8.96 12.18
C LYS A 281 -9.01 -9.74 10.98
N VAL A 282 -8.33 -10.82 10.62
CA VAL A 282 -8.69 -11.65 9.45
C VAL A 282 -10.02 -12.37 9.65
N GLU A 283 -10.36 -12.72 10.89
CA GLU A 283 -11.66 -13.32 11.25
C GLU A 283 -12.85 -12.37 11.05
N ASP A 284 -12.59 -11.06 11.10
CA ASP A 284 -13.61 -10.01 10.86
C ASP A 284 -13.61 -9.53 9.40
N ALA A 285 -12.76 -10.12 8.54
CA ALA A 285 -12.70 -9.80 7.12
C ALA A 285 -13.93 -10.38 6.40
N GLY A 286 -14.55 -9.58 5.53
CA GLY A 286 -15.76 -10.01 4.86
C GLY A 286 -16.31 -9.03 3.83
N GLN A 287 -17.27 -9.51 3.04
CA GLN A 287 -17.94 -8.72 2.02
C GLN A 287 -18.88 -7.70 2.65
N SER A 288 -18.54 -6.42 2.51
CA SER A 288 -19.40 -5.29 2.91
C SER A 288 -20.43 -4.92 1.84
N VAL A 289 -20.18 -5.31 0.58
CA VAL A 289 -21.04 -4.98 -0.56
C VAL A 289 -21.30 -6.25 -1.38
N PRO A 290 -22.29 -7.09 -0.99
CA PRO A 290 -22.52 -8.40 -1.63
C PRO A 290 -22.73 -8.35 -3.15
N VAL A 291 -23.26 -7.23 -3.65
CA VAL A 291 -23.49 -7.05 -5.09
C VAL A 291 -22.19 -6.93 -5.90
N MET A 292 -21.07 -6.54 -5.28
CA MET A 292 -19.76 -6.52 -5.95
C MET A 292 -19.34 -7.92 -6.39
N ASP A 293 -19.51 -8.93 -5.52
CA ASP A 293 -19.19 -10.31 -5.86
C ASP A 293 -20.06 -10.85 -6.99
N LEU A 294 -21.32 -10.41 -7.06
CA LEU A 294 -22.21 -10.74 -8.17
C LEU A 294 -21.70 -10.14 -9.48
N TRP A 295 -21.26 -8.88 -9.52
CA TRP A 295 -20.72 -8.27 -10.74
C TRP A 295 -19.41 -8.91 -11.18
N VAL A 296 -18.50 -9.21 -10.24
CA VAL A 296 -17.25 -9.92 -10.56
C VAL A 296 -17.56 -11.32 -11.11
N GLY A 297 -18.43 -12.09 -10.45
CA GLY A 297 -18.81 -13.43 -10.90
C GLY A 297 -19.56 -13.46 -12.23
N ARG A 298 -20.45 -12.48 -12.47
CA ARG A 298 -21.19 -12.37 -13.73
C ARG A 298 -20.35 -11.94 -14.91
N HIS A 299 -19.12 -11.45 -14.69
CA HIS A 299 -18.20 -11.12 -15.77
C HIS A 299 -18.01 -12.27 -16.77
N GLU A 300 -17.91 -13.52 -16.28
CA GLU A 300 -17.78 -14.71 -17.14
C GLU A 300 -19.01 -14.98 -18.02
N LYS A 301 -20.15 -14.39 -17.69
CA LYS A 301 -21.43 -14.58 -18.40
C LYS A 301 -21.70 -13.46 -19.42
N LEU A 302 -20.80 -12.49 -19.57
CA LEU A 302 -20.94 -11.44 -20.58
C LEU A 302 -20.72 -12.03 -21.99
N TYR A 303 -21.59 -11.66 -22.93
CA TYR A 303 -21.55 -12.13 -24.32
C TYR A 303 -20.29 -11.65 -25.06
N SER A 304 -19.87 -10.40 -24.82
CA SER A 304 -18.61 -9.82 -25.30
C SER A 304 -17.82 -9.30 -24.10
N ARG A 305 -16.49 -9.50 -24.12
CA ARG A 305 -15.59 -9.15 -23.02
C ARG A 305 -14.31 -8.51 -23.53
N ILE A 306 -13.94 -7.40 -22.93
CA ILE A 306 -12.67 -6.70 -23.19
C ILE A 306 -11.63 -7.05 -22.12
N PHE A 307 -12.09 -7.52 -20.94
CA PHE A 307 -11.24 -7.84 -19.80
C PHE A 307 -11.34 -9.32 -19.41
N ASN A 308 -10.29 -9.82 -18.76
CA ASN A 308 -10.22 -11.16 -18.18
C ASN A 308 -10.78 -11.24 -16.75
N SER A 309 -11.31 -10.11 -16.20
CA SER A 309 -11.73 -9.85 -14.81
C SER A 309 -11.88 -11.09 -13.94
#